data_AF-A0AAD9UXL7-F1
#
_entry.id   AF-A0AAD9UXL7-F1
#
_cell.length_a   1.000
_cell.length_b   1.000
_cell.length_c   1.000
_cell.angle_alpha   90.00
_cell.angle_beta   90.00
_cell.angle_gamma   90.00
#
_symmetry.space_group_name_H-M   'P 1'
#
loop_
_entity.id
_entity.type
_entity.pdbx_description
1 polymer ?
#
loop_
_entity_poly.entity_id
_entity_poly.type
_entity_poly.pdbx_seq_one_letter_code
_entity_poly.pdbx_strand_id
1 'polypeptide(L)'
;MTKIVEGVQLQESFHTLESNKKKGDNFLEGSETEKRSVGYCNKISYSKTTQICCRDRIHPKTTLGRPGLCCGSSVYTIGTQLCCSGHVLTTTSTINACCGTQGYNIRTHSCCGRTLYNRNTQLCCQGRILPKSSIINACCGTQGYNIRTHRCCGRTLYNRNTQLCCQGRILPKSSTINACCGTQGYNIRTHSCCGRTLYNRNTQLCCQGRILHKSSTINACCGTQGYNIRTHSCCGRTLYNRNTQLCCQGRILPKSSTINACCGTQGYNIRTHSCCGRTLYNRRTQLCCQGRVLPRTSTMNACCGTQGYNIRTHSCCRRTLYNRNTQLCCQGRILPKSSTINACCGTQGYNIRTHSCCGRTLYNRNTQLCCQGRILTKSSAINACCGTQGYNIRTNSCCGRTLYNRNTQLCCYGRIHSKTLLGKTRLCCGRSSYTTTTQRCCGGRVYTRNSYSLCCGTRLYNRRVQGCCRGRSVYTLTSQKCCTKGVIPSWASCYCDNGPFISLGI
;
A
#
# COMPACT_ATOMS: atom_id res chain seq x y z
N MET A 1 -5.33 4.26 11.31
CA MET A 1 -4.64 5.57 11.46
C MET A 1 -5.10 6.48 10.34
N THR A 2 -5.17 7.78 10.60
CA THR A 2 -5.78 8.87 9.81
C THR A 2 -7.30 9.03 10.03
N LYS A 3 -7.66 9.88 11.00
CA LYS A 3 -9.02 10.45 11.11
C LYS A 3 -9.09 11.64 10.16
N ILE A 4 -9.91 11.51 9.13
CA ILE A 4 -10.44 12.63 8.35
C ILE A 4 -11.47 13.31 9.24
N VAL A 5 -11.23 14.57 9.59
CA VAL A 5 -12.22 15.43 10.26
C VAL A 5 -12.94 16.18 9.15
N GLU A 6 -14.10 15.70 8.74
CA GLU A 6 -15.04 16.49 7.95
C GLU A 6 -15.68 17.53 8.88
N GLY A 7 -15.32 18.80 8.65
CA GLY A 7 -15.97 19.95 9.25
C GLY A 7 -17.37 20.08 8.66
N VAL A 8 -18.38 19.90 9.51
CA VAL A 8 -19.74 20.33 9.21
C VAL A 8 -19.82 21.80 9.62
N GLN A 9 -19.81 22.67 8.61
CA GLN A 9 -20.23 24.07 8.71
C GLN A 9 -21.65 24.11 9.26
N LEU A 10 -21.83 24.69 10.44
CA LEU A 10 -23.12 25.24 10.84
C LEU A 10 -23.17 26.68 10.31
N GLN A 11 -23.91 26.84 9.23
CA GLN A 11 -24.38 28.12 8.71
C GLN A 11 -25.26 28.77 9.79
N GLU A 12 -24.74 29.75 10.51
CA GLU A 12 -25.57 30.72 11.21
C GLU A 12 -25.98 31.79 10.21
N SER A 13 -27.26 31.76 9.87
CA SER A 13 -27.98 32.74 9.07
C SER A 13 -27.89 34.11 9.77
N PHE A 14 -27.03 34.98 9.27
CA PHE A 14 -27.10 36.41 9.56
C PHE A 14 -28.38 36.96 8.92
N HIS A 15 -29.47 36.98 9.67
CA HIS A 15 -30.59 37.87 9.36
C HIS A 15 -30.18 39.28 9.77
N THR A 16 -29.55 40.01 8.84
CA THR A 16 -29.57 41.47 8.86
C THR A 16 -31.01 41.91 8.63
N LEU A 17 -31.66 42.41 9.68
CA LEU A 17 -32.92 43.13 9.57
C LEU A 17 -32.68 44.40 8.75
N GLU A 18 -33.10 44.39 7.49
CA GLU A 18 -33.34 45.60 6.70
C GLU A 18 -34.48 46.39 7.37
N SER A 19 -34.20 47.60 7.84
CA SER A 19 -35.26 48.55 8.20
C SER A 19 -35.48 49.54 7.06
N ASN A 20 -36.59 49.33 6.36
CA ASN A 20 -37.49 50.29 5.70
C ASN A 20 -36.96 51.71 5.40
N LYS A 21 -36.85 52.00 4.11
CA LYS A 21 -36.74 53.33 3.51
C LYS A 21 -38.15 53.94 3.40
N LYS A 22 -38.46 55.04 4.08
CA LYS A 22 -39.55 55.98 3.70
C LYS A 22 -39.27 57.42 4.14
N LYS A 23 -39.51 58.31 3.16
CA LYS A 23 -39.61 59.78 3.08
C LYS A 23 -39.61 60.65 4.36
N GLY A 24 -38.93 61.80 4.20
CA GLY A 24 -39.46 63.13 4.53
C GLY A 24 -39.22 63.65 5.94
N ASP A 25 -38.25 64.56 6.10
CA ASP A 25 -38.49 65.97 6.48
C ASP A 25 -37.25 66.60 7.15
N ASN A 26 -37.04 67.86 6.80
CA ASN A 26 -35.87 68.71 7.07
C ASN A 26 -35.54 68.85 8.56
N PHE A 27 -34.28 68.61 8.97
CA PHE A 27 -33.68 69.26 10.14
C PHE A 27 -32.17 69.46 9.98
N LEU A 28 -31.72 70.62 10.44
CA LEU A 28 -30.43 71.30 10.24
C LEU A 28 -29.16 70.48 10.55
N GLU A 29 -28.10 70.83 9.83
CA GLU A 29 -26.74 70.27 9.91
C GLU A 29 -26.12 70.41 11.31
N GLY A 30 -25.52 69.32 11.76
CA GLY A 30 -24.66 69.22 12.94
C GLY A 30 -23.66 68.08 12.72
N SER A 31 -22.40 68.33 13.06
CA SER A 31 -21.19 67.65 12.55
C SER A 31 -21.21 66.11 12.57
N GLU A 32 -20.65 65.51 11.52
CA GLU A 32 -20.65 64.06 11.24
C GLU A 32 -19.73 63.23 12.17
N THR A 33 -18.92 63.87 13.01
CA THR A 33 -17.96 63.19 13.91
C THR A 33 -18.56 62.81 15.26
N GLU A 34 -19.52 63.56 15.80
CA GLU A 34 -20.24 63.20 17.04
C GLU A 34 -21.37 62.19 16.82
N LYS A 35 -22.02 62.23 15.65
CA LYS A 35 -23.13 61.33 15.29
C LYS A 35 -22.72 59.86 15.22
N ARG A 36 -21.43 59.55 15.07
CA ARG A 36 -20.91 58.17 15.09
C ARG A 36 -20.72 57.61 16.51
N SER A 37 -20.53 58.48 17.50
CA SER A 37 -20.16 58.11 18.87
C SER A 37 -21.37 57.97 19.81
N VAL A 38 -22.50 58.59 19.49
CA VAL A 38 -23.74 58.54 20.29
C VAL A 38 -24.69 57.48 19.73
N GLY A 39 -25.27 56.67 20.62
CA GLY A 39 -26.33 55.70 20.34
C GLY A 39 -27.59 56.01 21.13
N TYR A 40 -28.72 55.41 20.76
CA TYR A 40 -29.97 55.52 21.50
C TYR A 40 -30.44 54.14 21.95
N CYS A 41 -30.88 54.02 23.20
CA CYS A 41 -31.38 52.81 23.85
C CYS A 41 -32.72 53.15 24.51
N ASN A 42 -33.83 52.58 24.05
CA ASN A 42 -35.18 52.94 24.51
C ASN A 42 -35.41 54.47 24.66
N LYS A 43 -35.10 55.24 23.59
CA LYS A 43 -35.19 56.71 23.51
C LYS A 43 -34.22 57.51 24.42
N ILE A 44 -33.30 56.86 25.12
CA ILE A 44 -32.25 57.50 25.93
C ILE A 44 -30.93 57.49 25.15
N SER A 45 -30.22 58.62 25.08
CA SER A 45 -28.90 58.71 24.44
C SER A 45 -27.80 58.11 25.32
N TYR A 46 -26.82 57.44 24.72
CA TYR A 46 -25.67 56.84 25.41
C TYR A 46 -24.41 56.91 24.54
N SER A 47 -23.23 56.86 25.17
CA SER A 47 -21.96 56.86 24.44
C SER A 47 -21.56 55.46 23.98
N LYS A 48 -21.48 55.23 22.66
CA LYS A 48 -21.04 53.95 22.08
C LYS A 48 -19.58 53.62 22.39
N THR A 49 -18.76 54.57 22.85
CA THR A 49 -17.35 54.34 23.19
C THR A 49 -17.20 53.80 24.62
N THR A 50 -18.00 54.27 25.57
CA THR A 50 -17.89 53.91 27.00
C THR A 50 -19.03 53.06 27.55
N GLN A 51 -20.14 52.95 26.82
CA GLN A 51 -21.35 52.25 27.28
C GLN A 51 -21.87 51.28 26.22
N ILE A 52 -22.70 50.35 26.67
CA ILE A 52 -23.38 49.35 25.83
C ILE A 52 -24.86 49.28 26.23
N CYS A 53 -25.75 49.28 25.23
CA CYS A 53 -27.18 49.10 25.42
C CYS A 53 -27.56 47.63 25.26
N CYS A 54 -28.20 47.05 26.27
CA CYS A 54 -28.71 45.68 26.27
C CYS A 54 -30.24 45.68 26.42
N ARG A 55 -30.93 45.42 25.30
CA ARG A 55 -32.40 45.43 25.11
C ARG A 55 -33.06 46.78 25.39
N ASP A 56 -33.01 47.26 26.63
CA ASP A 56 -33.56 48.55 27.07
C ASP A 56 -32.78 49.19 28.24
N ARG A 57 -31.63 48.59 28.63
CA ARG A 57 -30.79 49.06 29.75
C ARG A 57 -29.40 49.42 29.27
N ILE A 58 -28.87 50.56 29.74
CA ILE A 58 -27.52 51.03 29.44
C ILE A 58 -26.57 50.56 30.53
N HIS A 59 -25.46 49.95 30.13
CA HIS A 59 -24.41 49.45 31.02
C HIS A 59 -23.05 50.09 30.68
N PRO A 60 -22.17 50.33 31.65
CA PRO A 60 -20.80 50.77 31.38
C PRO A 60 -19.97 49.63 30.76
N LYS A 61 -19.09 49.96 29.79
CA LYS A 61 -18.09 49.03 29.27
C LYS A 61 -16.97 48.89 30.30
N THR A 62 -16.61 47.65 30.64
CA THR A 62 -15.50 47.37 31.56
C THR A 62 -14.15 47.65 30.90
N THR A 63 -13.23 48.27 31.65
CA THR A 63 -11.88 48.71 31.22
C THR A 63 -10.86 47.57 31.12
N LEU A 64 -11.22 46.35 31.52
CA LEU A 64 -10.34 45.17 31.59
C LEU A 64 -10.44 44.30 30.33
N GLY A 65 -9.96 44.82 29.20
CA GLY A 65 -9.34 44.05 28.09
C GLY A 65 -10.12 42.95 27.35
N ARG A 66 -11.37 42.61 27.73
CA ARG A 66 -12.23 41.69 26.97
C ARG A 66 -13.59 42.34 26.71
N PRO A 67 -14.11 42.30 25.48
CA PRO A 67 -15.37 42.96 25.15
C PRO A 67 -16.54 42.29 25.88
N GLY A 68 -17.18 43.03 26.80
CA GLY A 68 -18.45 42.64 27.41
C GLY A 68 -19.56 42.64 26.36
N LEU A 69 -20.35 41.57 26.30
CA LEU A 69 -21.46 41.42 25.36
C LEU A 69 -22.80 41.42 26.11
N CYS A 70 -23.87 41.78 25.41
CA CYS A 70 -25.22 41.72 25.98
C CYS A 70 -25.77 40.29 26.00
N CYS A 71 -26.37 39.93 27.13
CA CYS A 71 -27.23 38.78 27.31
C CYS A 71 -28.59 39.24 27.82
N GLY A 72 -29.57 39.34 26.93
CA GLY A 72 -30.86 39.95 27.29
C GLY A 72 -30.67 41.40 27.74
N SER A 73 -31.03 41.70 28.99
CA SER A 73 -30.91 43.03 29.60
C SER A 73 -29.62 43.24 30.41
N SER A 74 -28.72 42.26 30.46
CA SER A 74 -27.47 42.28 31.27
C SER A 74 -26.22 42.16 30.40
N VAL A 75 -25.05 42.55 30.92
CA VAL A 75 -23.75 42.35 30.26
C VAL A 75 -23.05 41.12 30.84
N TYR A 76 -22.36 40.33 29.99
CA TYR A 76 -21.54 39.19 30.41
C TYR A 76 -20.16 39.20 29.75
N THR A 77 -19.21 38.50 30.38
CA THR A 77 -17.82 38.41 29.92
C THR A 77 -17.54 37.09 29.21
N ILE A 78 -17.04 37.18 27.97
CA ILE A 78 -16.66 35.99 27.18
C ILE A 78 -15.49 35.26 27.85
N GLY A 79 -15.64 33.95 28.05
CA GLY A 79 -14.61 33.06 28.60
C GLY A 79 -14.71 32.81 30.11
N THR A 80 -15.46 33.62 30.86
CA THR A 80 -15.78 33.39 32.29
C THR A 80 -17.27 33.24 32.56
N GLN A 81 -18.12 33.66 31.62
CA GLN A 81 -19.58 33.59 31.73
C GLN A 81 -20.21 33.12 30.42
N LEU A 82 -21.41 32.56 30.52
CA LEU A 82 -22.25 32.10 29.42
C LEU A 82 -23.56 32.90 29.42
N CYS A 83 -24.03 33.26 28.23
CA CYS A 83 -25.37 33.76 28.04
C CYS A 83 -26.31 32.63 27.59
N CYS A 84 -27.25 32.23 28.45
CA CYS A 84 -28.22 31.17 28.19
C CYS A 84 -29.64 31.77 28.07
N SER A 85 -30.12 32.01 26.85
CA SER A 85 -31.46 32.58 26.56
C SER A 85 -31.81 33.84 27.39
N GLY A 86 -30.85 34.76 27.56
CA GLY A 86 -31.05 36.01 28.32
C GLY A 86 -30.65 35.94 29.80
N HIS A 87 -30.20 34.77 30.28
CA HIS A 87 -29.65 34.61 31.63
C HIS A 87 -28.13 34.46 31.60
N VAL A 88 -27.44 35.16 32.50
CA VAL A 88 -25.98 35.07 32.64
C VAL A 88 -25.62 34.00 33.67
N LEU A 89 -24.81 33.03 33.27
CA LEU A 89 -24.30 31.96 34.12
C LEU A 89 -22.76 32.02 34.19
N THR A 90 -22.17 31.72 35.35
CA THR A 90 -20.70 31.62 35.49
C THR A 90 -20.21 30.30 34.90
N THR A 91 -19.16 30.34 34.08
CA THR A 91 -18.55 29.12 33.52
C THR A 91 -17.80 28.36 34.61
N THR A 92 -18.07 27.07 34.73
CA THR A 92 -17.38 26.15 35.65
C THR A 92 -17.03 24.84 34.94
N SER A 93 -16.37 23.90 35.62
CA SER A 93 -16.12 22.56 35.09
C SER A 93 -17.40 21.76 34.81
N THR A 94 -18.51 22.09 35.47
CA THR A 94 -19.82 21.43 35.32
C THR A 94 -20.80 22.24 34.47
N ILE A 95 -20.53 23.52 34.20
CA ILE A 95 -21.37 24.42 33.41
C ILE A 95 -20.49 25.10 32.35
N ASN A 96 -20.51 24.56 31.13
CA ASN A 96 -19.72 25.05 30.00
C ASN A 96 -20.50 25.12 28.68
N ALA A 97 -21.81 24.84 28.71
CA ALA A 97 -22.73 25.01 27.58
C ALA A 97 -24.15 25.36 28.07
N CYS A 98 -25.00 25.88 27.18
CA CYS A 98 -26.36 26.34 27.50
C CYS A 98 -27.44 25.52 26.77
N CYS A 99 -28.51 25.18 27.47
CA CYS A 99 -29.73 24.61 26.90
C CYS A 99 -30.94 25.41 27.37
N GLY A 100 -31.46 26.30 26.52
CA GLY A 100 -32.44 27.30 26.97
C GLY A 100 -31.84 28.21 28.03
N THR A 101 -32.47 28.29 29.20
CA THR A 101 -32.00 29.08 30.35
C THR A 101 -31.02 28.32 31.26
N GLN A 102 -30.81 27.03 31.02
CA GLN A 102 -30.04 26.13 31.90
C GLN A 102 -28.59 25.96 31.42
N GLY A 103 -27.64 25.92 32.36
CA GLY A 103 -26.23 25.62 32.11
C GLY A 103 -25.92 24.13 32.32
N TYR A 104 -25.09 23.53 31.48
CA TYR A 104 -24.75 22.11 31.57
C TYR A 104 -23.32 21.79 31.15
N ASN A 105 -22.88 20.56 31.46
CA ASN A 105 -21.59 20.03 31.02
C ASN A 105 -21.71 19.35 29.65
N ILE A 106 -21.11 19.93 28.62
CA ILE A 106 -21.12 19.44 27.23
C ILE A 106 -20.57 18.02 27.05
N ARG A 107 -19.77 17.53 28.01
CA ARG A 107 -19.23 16.17 27.97
C ARG A 107 -20.27 15.11 28.35
N THR A 108 -21.23 15.43 29.23
CA THR A 108 -22.19 14.45 29.76
C THR A 108 -23.61 14.67 29.26
N HIS A 109 -23.98 15.92 28.98
CA HIS A 109 -25.32 16.28 28.53
C HIS A 109 -25.28 17.00 27.18
N SER A 110 -26.44 17.10 26.56
CA SER A 110 -26.67 17.87 25.34
C SER A 110 -28.08 18.44 25.36
N CYS A 111 -28.33 19.43 24.49
CA CYS A 111 -29.64 20.05 24.37
C CYS A 111 -30.43 19.48 23.18
N CYS A 112 -31.71 19.18 23.38
CA CYS A 112 -32.66 18.79 22.34
C CYS A 112 -33.78 19.84 22.29
N GLY A 113 -33.68 20.80 21.36
CA GLY A 113 -34.56 21.97 21.38
C GLY A 113 -34.28 22.87 22.58
N ARG A 114 -35.11 22.77 23.63
CA ARG A 114 -34.89 23.46 24.93
C ARG A 114 -34.78 22.49 26.12
N THR A 115 -34.75 21.19 25.85
CA THR A 115 -34.75 20.14 26.89
C THR A 115 -33.35 19.54 27.02
N LEU A 116 -32.83 19.53 28.25
CA LEU A 116 -31.55 18.91 28.57
C LEU A 116 -31.68 17.38 28.62
N TYR A 117 -30.72 16.66 28.04
CA TYR A 117 -30.70 15.19 28.08
C TYR A 117 -29.29 14.65 28.24
N ASN A 118 -29.16 13.43 28.76
CA ASN A 118 -27.86 12.79 28.96
C ASN A 118 -27.39 12.13 27.65
N ARG A 119 -26.31 12.64 27.05
CA ARG A 119 -25.84 12.17 25.73
C ARG A 119 -25.24 10.76 25.75
N ASN A 120 -24.90 10.26 26.94
CA ASN A 120 -24.37 8.92 27.11
C ASN A 120 -25.47 7.86 27.06
N THR A 121 -26.67 8.18 27.55
CA THR A 121 -27.80 7.24 27.67
C THR A 121 -28.99 7.56 26.77
N GLN A 122 -29.01 8.72 26.10
CA GLN A 122 -30.14 9.18 25.30
C GLN A 122 -29.69 9.82 23.98
N LEU A 123 -30.64 9.96 23.05
CA LEU A 123 -30.48 10.53 21.71
C LEU A 123 -31.57 11.59 21.48
N CYS A 124 -31.23 12.67 20.78
CA CYS A 124 -32.20 13.65 20.30
C CYS A 124 -32.50 13.41 18.82
N CYS A 125 -33.75 13.06 18.49
CA CYS A 125 -34.22 12.84 17.12
C CYS A 125 -35.29 13.89 16.77
N GLN A 126 -34.89 14.96 16.06
CA GLN A 126 -35.78 16.07 15.66
C GLN A 126 -36.69 16.59 16.80
N GLY A 127 -36.11 16.91 17.96
CA GLY A 127 -36.83 17.45 19.11
C GLY A 127 -37.41 16.40 20.08
N ARG A 128 -37.39 15.11 19.71
CA ARG A 128 -37.80 14.00 20.59
C ARG A 128 -36.60 13.32 21.23
N ILE A 129 -36.63 13.14 22.55
CA ILE A 129 -35.58 12.42 23.29
C ILE A 129 -35.92 10.92 23.34
N LEU A 130 -34.99 10.07 22.94
CA LEU A 130 -35.12 8.60 22.93
C LEU A 130 -34.03 7.95 23.79
N PRO A 131 -34.31 6.78 24.40
CA PRO A 131 -33.28 6.01 25.10
C PRO A 131 -32.28 5.42 24.09
N LYS A 132 -30.99 5.53 24.41
CA LYS A 132 -29.89 4.96 23.64
C LYS A 132 -29.65 3.53 24.10
N SER A 133 -29.68 2.60 23.16
CA SER A 133 -29.50 1.16 23.41
C SER A 133 -28.84 0.48 22.21
N SER A 134 -28.67 -0.84 22.28
CA SER A 134 -28.20 -1.64 21.14
C SER A 134 -29.17 -1.61 19.95
N ILE A 135 -30.47 -1.43 20.20
CA ILE A 135 -31.53 -1.38 19.19
C ILE A 135 -31.83 0.04 18.68
N ILE A 136 -31.53 1.07 19.49
CA ILE A 136 -31.75 2.48 19.13
C ILE A 136 -30.43 3.24 19.38
N ASN A 137 -29.66 3.43 18.31
CA ASN A 137 -28.34 4.09 18.36
C ASN A 137 -28.15 5.18 17.30
N ALA A 138 -29.14 5.40 16.44
CA ALA A 138 -29.17 6.47 15.44
C ALA A 138 -30.61 7.02 15.26
N CYS A 139 -30.74 8.19 14.65
CA CYS A 139 -32.02 8.88 14.43
C CYS A 139 -32.33 9.05 12.95
N CYS A 140 -33.57 8.78 12.54
CA CYS A 140 -34.12 9.11 11.22
C CYS A 140 -35.42 9.89 11.43
N GLY A 141 -35.38 11.19 11.18
CA GLY A 141 -36.49 12.05 11.57
C GLY A 141 -36.69 12.06 13.10
N THR A 142 -37.90 11.76 13.54
CA THR A 142 -38.28 11.61 14.96
C THR A 142 -38.13 10.19 15.50
N GLN A 143 -37.73 9.22 14.66
CA GLN A 143 -37.62 7.80 15.02
C GLN A 143 -36.18 7.38 15.31
N GLY A 144 -36.01 6.52 16.30
CA GLY A 144 -34.74 5.89 16.66
C GLY A 144 -34.60 4.52 16.00
N TYR A 145 -33.39 4.18 15.56
CA TYR A 145 -33.13 2.91 14.85
C TYR A 145 -31.73 2.37 15.13
N ASN A 146 -31.52 1.10 14.73
CA ASN A 146 -30.20 0.46 14.76
C ASN A 146 -29.45 0.69 13.44
N ILE A 147 -28.35 1.44 13.49
CA ILE A 147 -27.50 1.77 12.33
C ILE A 147 -26.89 0.56 11.62
N ARG A 148 -26.85 -0.60 12.27
CA ARG A 148 -26.36 -1.85 11.66
C ARG A 148 -27.39 -2.48 10.73
N THR A 149 -28.69 -2.32 10.98
CA THR A 149 -29.77 -2.97 10.21
C THR A 149 -30.57 -2.01 9.34
N HIS A 150 -30.68 -0.75 9.74
CA HIS A 150 -31.47 0.26 9.03
C HIS A 150 -30.63 1.47 8.65
N ARG A 151 -31.15 2.24 7.70
CA ARG A 151 -30.65 3.56 7.30
C ARG A 151 -31.82 4.50 7.05
N CYS A 152 -31.51 5.79 6.98
CA CYS A 152 -32.48 6.83 6.69
C CYS A 152 -32.42 7.23 5.20
N CYS A 153 -33.57 7.29 4.55
CA CYS A 153 -33.74 7.83 3.20
C CYS A 153 -34.62 9.08 3.30
N GLY A 154 -34.01 10.26 3.34
CA GLY A 154 -34.72 11.50 3.69
C GLY A 154 -35.20 11.46 5.14
N ARG A 155 -36.49 11.18 5.38
CA ARG A 155 -37.09 11.00 6.72
C ARG A 155 -37.66 9.59 6.96
N THR A 156 -37.50 8.69 5.99
CA THR A 156 -38.08 7.34 6.05
C THR A 156 -37.02 6.30 6.36
N LEU A 157 -37.30 5.43 7.32
CA LEU A 157 -36.44 4.29 7.65
C LEU A 157 -36.57 3.18 6.62
N TYR A 158 -35.44 2.58 6.26
CA TYR A 158 -35.41 1.42 5.38
C TYR A 158 -34.35 0.42 5.84
N ASN A 159 -34.57 -0.86 5.56
CA ASN A 159 -33.63 -1.92 5.92
C ASN A 159 -32.46 -1.91 4.94
N ARG A 160 -31.25 -1.62 5.43
CA ARG A 160 -30.07 -1.48 4.55
C ARG A 160 -29.64 -2.80 3.91
N ASN A 161 -30.09 -3.94 4.43
CA ASN A 161 -29.73 -5.26 3.92
C ASN A 161 -30.63 -5.64 2.72
N THR A 162 -31.91 -5.25 2.75
CA THR A 162 -32.90 -5.63 1.73
C THR A 162 -33.34 -4.49 0.82
N GLN A 163 -32.97 -3.24 1.10
CA GLN A 163 -33.43 -2.07 0.36
C GLN A 163 -32.31 -1.06 0.07
N LEU A 164 -32.54 -0.20 -0.92
CA LEU A 164 -31.69 0.91 -1.36
C LEU A 164 -32.46 2.23 -1.26
N CYS A 165 -31.75 3.33 -1.04
CA CYS A 165 -32.29 4.68 -1.15
C CYS A 165 -31.68 5.37 -2.36
N CYS A 166 -32.48 5.67 -3.37
CA CYS A 166 -32.08 6.32 -4.61
C CYS A 166 -32.74 7.71 -4.70
N GLN A 167 -32.01 8.77 -4.34
CA GLN A 167 -32.50 10.16 -4.31
C GLN A 167 -33.89 10.33 -3.63
N GLY A 168 -34.05 9.76 -2.43
CA GLY A 168 -35.29 9.84 -1.65
C GLY A 168 -36.32 8.75 -1.93
N ARG A 169 -36.15 7.95 -2.99
CA ARG A 169 -37.00 6.78 -3.29
C ARG A 169 -36.39 5.51 -2.71
N ILE A 170 -37.17 4.74 -1.97
CA ILE A 170 -36.75 3.43 -1.44
C ILE A 170 -37.07 2.34 -2.46
N LEU A 171 -36.08 1.51 -2.81
CA LEU A 171 -36.21 0.41 -3.76
C LEU A 171 -35.81 -0.93 -3.10
N PRO A 172 -36.44 -2.06 -3.47
CA PRO A 172 -36.00 -3.37 -3.03
C PRO A 172 -34.64 -3.74 -3.66
N LYS A 173 -33.77 -4.37 -2.88
CA LYS A 173 -32.52 -4.96 -3.37
C LYS A 173 -32.81 -6.31 -4.00
N SER A 174 -32.27 -6.52 -5.19
CA SER A 174 -32.32 -7.79 -5.90
C SER A 174 -31.02 -7.99 -6.70
N SER A 175 -30.93 -9.11 -7.42
CA SER A 175 -29.85 -9.34 -8.37
C SER A 175 -29.86 -8.33 -9.53
N THR A 176 -31.02 -7.77 -9.87
CA THR A 176 -31.22 -6.79 -10.96
C THR A 176 -31.17 -5.33 -10.47
N ILE A 177 -31.36 -5.10 -9.17
CA ILE A 177 -31.35 -3.76 -8.56
C ILE A 177 -30.42 -3.78 -7.33
N ASN A 178 -29.18 -3.34 -7.54
CA ASN A 178 -28.14 -3.33 -6.49
C ASN A 178 -27.36 -2.00 -6.41
N ALA A 179 -27.60 -1.05 -7.32
CA ALA A 179 -27.06 0.31 -7.31
C ALA A 179 -28.12 1.33 -7.73
N CYS A 180 -27.85 2.62 -7.51
CA CYS A 180 -28.77 3.73 -7.81
C CYS A 180 -28.17 4.70 -8.82
N CYS A 181 -28.95 5.08 -9.84
CA CYS A 181 -28.65 6.18 -10.76
C CYS A 181 -29.81 7.16 -10.72
N GLY A 182 -29.62 8.32 -10.07
CA GLY A 182 -30.73 9.22 -9.77
C GLY A 182 -31.77 8.54 -8.87
N THR A 183 -33.02 8.50 -9.33
CA THR A 183 -34.15 7.82 -8.66
C THR A 183 -34.35 6.36 -9.09
N GLN A 184 -33.56 5.88 -10.06
CA GLN A 184 -33.69 4.52 -10.60
C GLN A 184 -32.67 3.55 -9.99
N GLY A 185 -33.12 2.32 -9.78
CA GLY A 185 -32.28 1.20 -9.36
C GLY A 185 -31.79 0.40 -10.56
N TYR A 186 -30.54 -0.06 -10.54
CA TYR A 186 -29.95 -0.81 -11.65
C TYR A 186 -28.96 -1.87 -11.17
N ASN A 187 -28.57 -2.75 -12.09
CA ASN A 187 -27.53 -3.75 -11.87
C ASN A 187 -26.14 -3.19 -12.23
N ILE A 188 -25.28 -2.99 -11.22
CA ILE A 188 -23.92 -2.45 -11.36
C ILE A 188 -23.00 -3.26 -12.28
N ARG A 189 -23.34 -4.53 -12.53
CA ARG A 189 -22.57 -5.38 -13.44
C ARG A 189 -22.82 -5.04 -14.91
N THR A 190 -24.05 -4.65 -15.28
CA THR A 190 -24.44 -4.42 -16.69
C THR A 190 -24.59 -2.94 -17.03
N HIS A 191 -24.96 -2.11 -16.07
CA HIS A 191 -25.18 -0.68 -16.28
C HIS A 191 -24.29 0.16 -15.39
N SER A 192 -24.19 1.44 -15.71
CA SER A 192 -23.52 2.47 -14.92
C SER A 192 -24.28 3.79 -15.05
N CYS A 193 -23.95 4.74 -14.19
CA CYS A 193 -24.60 6.05 -14.16
C CYS A 193 -23.68 7.13 -14.76
N CYS A 194 -24.21 7.92 -15.69
CA CYS A 194 -23.54 9.09 -16.26
C CYS A 194 -24.31 10.35 -15.81
N GLY A 195 -23.84 11.00 -14.75
CA GLY A 195 -24.60 12.07 -14.10
C GLY A 195 -25.87 11.53 -13.43
N ARG A 196 -27.02 11.61 -14.11
CA ARG A 196 -28.31 11.04 -13.67
C ARG A 196 -28.92 10.06 -14.68
N THR A 197 -28.22 9.79 -15.78
CA THR A 197 -28.71 8.94 -16.87
C THR A 197 -28.07 7.56 -16.78
N LEU A 198 -28.92 6.54 -16.80
CA LEU A 198 -28.48 5.14 -16.82
C LEU A 198 -27.99 4.77 -18.22
N TYR A 199 -26.87 4.05 -18.31
CA TYR A 199 -26.36 3.56 -19.59
C TYR A 199 -25.78 2.16 -19.44
N ASN A 200 -25.76 1.40 -20.54
CA ASN A 200 -25.20 0.05 -20.55
C ASN A 200 -23.68 0.12 -20.64
N ARG A 201 -22.98 -0.27 -19.57
CA ARG A 201 -21.53 -0.13 -19.49
C ARG A 201 -20.79 -1.07 -20.44
N ASN A 202 -21.45 -2.10 -20.96
CA ASN A 202 -20.87 -3.04 -21.90
C ASN A 202 -20.79 -2.42 -23.29
N THR A 203 -21.82 -1.69 -23.72
CA THR A 203 -21.93 -1.13 -25.08
C THR A 203 -21.68 0.38 -25.16
N GLN A 204 -21.64 1.09 -24.03
CA GLN A 204 -21.54 2.56 -24.00
C GLN A 204 -20.49 3.05 -22.99
N LEU A 205 -20.09 4.32 -23.14
CA LEU A 205 -19.13 5.06 -22.32
C LEU A 205 -19.77 6.36 -21.83
N CYS A 206 -19.36 6.82 -20.65
CA CYS A 206 -19.71 8.16 -20.14
C CYS A 206 -18.47 9.06 -20.21
N CYS A 207 -18.52 10.09 -21.05
CA CYS A 207 -17.43 11.07 -21.23
C CYS A 207 -17.90 12.44 -20.73
N GLN A 208 -17.53 12.81 -19.49
CA GLN A 208 -17.91 14.09 -18.85
C GLN A 208 -19.42 14.42 -18.96
N GLY A 209 -20.29 13.44 -18.66
CA GLY A 209 -21.75 13.62 -18.69
C GLY A 209 -22.42 13.30 -20.02
N ARG A 210 -21.66 13.10 -21.10
CA ARG A 210 -22.17 12.66 -22.41
C ARG A 210 -22.02 11.14 -22.56
N ILE A 211 -23.10 10.46 -22.97
CA ILE A 211 -23.07 9.02 -23.25
C ILE A 211 -22.70 8.79 -24.71
N LEU A 212 -21.73 7.92 -24.97
CA LEU A 212 -21.27 7.54 -26.32
C LEU A 212 -21.38 6.03 -26.50
N HIS A 213 -21.70 5.59 -27.72
CA HIS A 213 -21.65 4.17 -28.08
C HIS A 213 -20.21 3.73 -28.33
N LYS A 214 -19.85 2.56 -27.81
CA LYS A 214 -18.55 1.94 -28.07
C LYS A 214 -18.52 1.41 -29.49
N SER A 215 -17.39 1.61 -30.15
CA SER A 215 -17.09 1.10 -31.48
C SER A 215 -15.59 0.77 -31.57
N SER A 216 -15.14 0.30 -32.73
CA SER A 216 -13.71 0.14 -33.02
C SER A 216 -12.94 1.48 -32.98
N THR A 217 -13.63 2.60 -33.23
CA THR A 217 -13.06 3.96 -33.23
C THR A 217 -13.27 4.71 -31.90
N ILE A 218 -14.17 4.24 -31.04
CA ILE A 218 -14.52 4.88 -29.76
C ILE A 218 -14.51 3.84 -28.64
N ASN A 219 -13.46 3.83 -27.83
CA ASN A 219 -13.31 2.92 -26.69
C ASN A 219 -12.74 3.59 -25.42
N ALA A 220 -12.36 4.88 -25.50
CA ALA A 220 -11.91 5.70 -24.39
C ALA A 220 -12.47 7.14 -24.49
N CYS A 221 -12.36 7.92 -23.42
CA CYS A 221 -12.88 9.29 -23.34
C CYS A 221 -11.77 10.31 -23.07
N CYS A 222 -11.76 11.42 -23.82
CA CYS A 222 -10.94 12.60 -23.56
C CYS A 222 -11.88 13.80 -23.46
N GLY A 223 -12.12 14.28 -22.23
CA GLY A 223 -13.17 15.27 -22.00
C GLY A 223 -14.55 14.70 -22.36
N THR A 224 -15.27 15.39 -23.26
CA THR A 224 -16.57 14.97 -23.80
C THR A 224 -16.47 14.12 -25.08
N GLN A 225 -15.26 13.94 -25.62
CA GLN A 225 -15.02 13.23 -26.88
C GLN A 225 -14.63 11.76 -26.63
N GLY A 226 -15.13 10.88 -27.49
CA GLY A 226 -14.74 9.48 -27.56
C GLY A 226 -13.60 9.28 -28.56
N TYR A 227 -12.66 8.39 -28.25
CA TYR A 227 -11.52 8.12 -29.12
C TYR A 227 -11.05 6.66 -29.03
N ASN A 228 -10.19 6.26 -29.97
CA ASN A 228 -9.53 4.97 -29.97
C ASN A 228 -8.21 5.02 -29.20
N ILE A 229 -8.12 4.32 -28.06
CA ILE A 229 -6.95 4.27 -27.17
C ILE A 229 -5.67 3.72 -27.82
N ARG A 230 -5.81 3.01 -28.94
CA ARG A 230 -4.65 2.49 -29.70
C ARG A 230 -3.95 3.61 -30.49
N THR A 231 -4.70 4.56 -31.05
CA THR A 231 -4.15 5.60 -31.94
C THR A 231 -4.03 6.97 -31.27
N HIS A 232 -4.91 7.27 -30.33
CA HIS A 232 -4.95 8.57 -29.66
C HIS A 232 -4.78 8.45 -28.15
N SER A 233 -4.48 9.58 -27.52
CA SER A 233 -4.40 9.73 -26.07
C SER A 233 -4.88 11.13 -25.68
N CYS A 234 -5.12 11.34 -24.39
CA CYS A 234 -5.60 12.61 -23.87
C CYS A 234 -4.46 13.36 -23.16
N CYS A 235 -4.28 14.64 -23.50
CA CYS A 235 -3.36 15.55 -22.83
C CYS A 235 -4.19 16.62 -22.12
N GLY A 236 -4.45 16.43 -20.82
CA GLY A 236 -5.42 17.24 -20.09
C GLY A 236 -6.85 16.99 -20.59
N ARG A 237 -7.37 17.87 -21.46
CA ARG A 237 -8.68 17.73 -22.13
C ARG A 237 -8.57 17.69 -23.65
N THR A 238 -7.36 17.74 -24.20
CA THR A 238 -7.12 17.80 -25.64
C THR A 238 -6.72 16.43 -26.16
N LEU A 239 -7.42 15.95 -27.18
CA LEU A 239 -7.10 14.71 -27.87
C LEU A 239 -5.88 14.90 -28.77
N TYR A 240 -4.97 13.94 -28.78
CA TYR A 240 -3.79 13.96 -29.64
C TYR A 240 -3.44 12.57 -30.16
N ASN A 241 -2.79 12.50 -31.31
CA ASN A 241 -2.37 11.23 -31.90
C ASN A 241 -1.09 10.74 -31.21
N ARG A 242 -1.17 9.62 -30.49
CA ARG A 242 -0.05 9.13 -29.69
C ARG A 242 1.09 8.56 -30.55
N ASN A 243 0.85 8.29 -31.82
CA ASN A 243 1.88 7.79 -32.74
C ASN A 243 2.75 8.93 -33.27
N THR A 244 2.18 10.13 -33.48
CA THR A 244 2.88 11.28 -34.06
C THR A 244 3.17 12.40 -33.06
N GLN A 245 2.61 12.36 -31.85
CA GLN A 245 2.72 13.44 -30.86
C GLN A 245 2.97 12.92 -29.43
N LEU A 246 3.46 13.81 -28.57
CA LEU A 246 3.74 13.62 -27.14
C LEU A 246 2.96 14.63 -26.32
N CYS A 247 2.57 14.26 -25.10
CA CYS A 247 2.03 15.17 -24.10
C CYS A 247 3.08 15.43 -23.00
N CYS A 248 3.59 16.66 -22.92
CA CYS A 248 4.58 17.09 -21.94
C CYS A 248 3.94 18.12 -20.99
N GLN A 249 3.52 17.69 -19.80
CA GLN A 249 2.86 18.53 -18.79
C GLN A 249 1.74 19.42 -19.36
N GLY A 250 0.84 18.84 -20.15
CA GLY A 250 -0.31 19.55 -20.75
C GLY A 250 -0.03 20.22 -22.10
N ARG A 251 1.23 20.30 -22.53
CA ARG A 251 1.61 20.78 -23.87
C ARG A 251 1.76 19.61 -24.84
N ILE A 252 1.12 19.68 -26.00
CA ILE A 252 1.26 18.68 -27.07
C ILE A 252 2.43 19.08 -27.97
N LEU A 253 3.35 18.14 -28.22
CA LEU A 253 4.52 18.32 -29.07
C LEU A 253 4.55 17.28 -30.19
N PRO A 254 5.07 17.60 -31.38
CA PRO A 254 5.30 16.61 -32.44
C PRO A 254 6.41 15.65 -32.04
N LYS A 255 6.25 14.36 -32.39
CA LYS A 255 7.30 13.35 -32.29
C LYS A 255 8.22 13.46 -33.49
N SER A 256 9.52 13.45 -33.23
CA SER A 256 10.57 13.42 -34.25
C SER A 256 11.80 12.68 -33.72
N SER A 257 12.84 12.56 -34.54
CA SER A 257 14.14 12.06 -34.10
C SER A 257 14.78 12.94 -33.02
N THR A 258 14.45 14.23 -32.97
CA THR A 258 14.95 15.21 -31.99
C THR A 258 14.05 15.37 -30.77
N ILE A 259 12.77 14.96 -30.85
CA ILE A 259 11.77 15.07 -29.79
C ILE A 259 11.05 13.74 -29.62
N ASN A 260 11.50 12.94 -28.64
CA ASN A 260 10.94 11.61 -28.35
C ASN A 260 10.69 11.35 -26.85
N ALA A 261 11.07 12.28 -25.98
CA ALA A 261 10.80 12.26 -24.54
C ALA A 261 10.44 13.65 -24.01
N CYS A 262 9.86 13.72 -22.81
CA CYS A 262 9.44 14.97 -22.16
C CYS A 262 10.24 15.27 -20.89
N CYS A 263 10.68 16.50 -20.73
CA CYS A 263 11.21 17.05 -19.49
C CYS A 263 10.41 18.31 -19.12
N GLY A 264 9.52 18.19 -18.14
CA GLY A 264 8.55 19.25 -17.89
C GLY A 264 7.62 19.47 -19.09
N THR A 265 7.58 20.71 -19.59
CA THR A 265 6.83 21.12 -20.80
C THR A 265 7.67 21.03 -22.08
N GLN A 266 8.95 20.69 -21.98
CA GLN A 266 9.87 20.62 -23.12
C GLN A 266 10.03 19.19 -23.64
N GLY A 267 10.14 19.07 -24.96
CA GLY A 267 10.46 17.83 -25.65
C GLY A 267 11.96 17.72 -25.90
N TYR A 268 12.53 16.52 -25.81
CA TYR A 268 13.95 16.29 -26.03
C TYR A 268 14.23 14.91 -26.61
N ASN A 269 15.48 14.72 -27.08
CA ASN A 269 15.97 13.43 -27.55
C ASN A 269 16.56 12.62 -26.39
N ILE A 270 15.91 11.51 -26.04
CA ILE A 270 16.31 10.60 -24.97
C ILE A 270 17.66 9.91 -25.21
N ARG A 271 18.24 9.99 -26.42
CA ARG A 271 19.59 9.48 -26.71
C ARG A 271 20.69 10.45 -26.30
N THR A 272 20.45 11.76 -26.35
CA THR A 272 21.48 12.78 -26.05
C THR A 272 21.29 13.41 -24.66
N HIS A 273 20.05 13.67 -24.27
CA HIS A 273 19.73 14.38 -23.03
C HIS A 273 18.97 13.49 -22.05
N SER A 274 18.80 14.00 -20.83
CA SER A 274 17.95 13.45 -19.79
C SER A 274 17.35 14.56 -18.95
N CYS A 275 16.37 14.21 -18.12
CA CYS A 275 15.64 15.17 -17.30
C CYS A 275 16.03 15.04 -15.83
N CYS A 276 16.39 16.17 -15.21
CA CYS A 276 16.65 16.28 -13.78
C CYS A 276 15.57 17.15 -13.15
N GLY A 277 14.53 16.53 -12.60
CA GLY A 277 13.34 17.24 -12.13
C GLY A 277 12.56 17.86 -13.29
N ARG A 278 12.85 19.13 -13.62
CA ARG A 278 12.30 19.87 -14.78
C ARG A 278 13.38 20.44 -15.69
N THR A 279 14.65 20.17 -15.40
CA THR A 279 15.78 20.73 -16.13
C THR A 279 16.34 19.70 -17.09
N LEU A 280 16.44 20.06 -18.37
CA LEU A 280 17.10 19.24 -19.37
C LEU A 280 18.62 19.33 -19.20
N TYR A 281 19.31 18.19 -19.30
CA TYR A 281 20.78 18.16 -19.21
C TYR A 281 21.36 17.10 -20.16
N ASN A 282 22.60 17.32 -20.60
CA ASN A 282 23.32 16.40 -21.47
C ASN A 282 24.02 15.31 -20.63
N ARG A 283 23.67 14.03 -20.85
CA ARG A 283 24.22 12.91 -20.05
C ARG A 283 25.73 12.70 -20.19
N ARG A 284 26.32 13.19 -21.29
CA ARG A 284 27.75 13.06 -21.57
C ARG A 284 28.55 14.04 -20.71
N THR A 285 28.06 15.27 -20.54
CA THR A 285 28.79 16.36 -19.89
C THR A 285 28.24 16.74 -18.52
N GLN A 286 27.09 16.20 -18.10
CA GLN A 286 26.41 16.58 -16.87
C GLN A 286 25.81 15.38 -16.12
N LEU A 287 25.56 15.57 -14.82
CA LEU A 287 24.99 14.62 -13.87
C LEU A 287 23.74 15.22 -13.21
N CYS A 288 22.79 14.38 -12.83
CA CYS A 288 21.65 14.78 -12.01
C CYS A 288 21.80 14.23 -10.58
N CYS A 289 22.00 15.11 -9.59
CA CYS A 289 22.16 14.76 -8.19
C CYS A 289 20.99 15.34 -7.39
N GLN A 290 19.97 14.52 -7.09
CA GLN A 290 18.77 14.91 -6.33
C GLN A 290 18.09 16.19 -6.83
N GLY A 291 17.88 16.29 -8.15
CA GLY A 291 17.21 17.44 -8.78
C GLY A 291 18.13 18.60 -9.14
N ARG A 292 19.41 18.56 -8.73
CA ARG A 292 20.44 19.52 -9.15
C ARG A 292 21.26 18.96 -10.31
N VAL A 293 21.44 19.77 -11.36
CA VAL A 293 22.33 19.43 -12.48
C VAL A 293 23.74 19.91 -12.15
N LEU A 294 24.72 19.01 -12.27
CA LEU A 294 26.14 19.28 -12.04
C LEU A 294 26.97 18.94 -13.28
N PRO A 295 28.13 19.59 -13.50
CA PRO A 295 29.06 19.18 -14.55
C PRO A 295 29.62 17.78 -14.25
N ARG A 296 29.85 17.01 -15.32
CA ARG A 296 30.50 15.70 -15.28
C ARG A 296 31.96 15.86 -15.69
N THR A 297 32.86 15.67 -14.74
CA THR A 297 34.32 15.73 -14.95
C THR A 297 34.98 14.44 -14.45
N SER A 298 36.29 14.31 -14.64
CA SER A 298 37.06 13.20 -14.04
C SER A 298 37.00 13.20 -12.50
N THR A 299 36.86 14.38 -11.89
CA THR A 299 36.75 14.59 -10.43
C THR A 299 35.32 14.58 -9.90
N MET A 300 34.31 14.69 -10.77
CA MET A 300 32.88 14.65 -10.43
C MET A 300 32.13 13.76 -11.42
N ASN A 301 32.02 12.47 -11.10
CA ASN A 301 31.43 11.45 -11.96
C ASN A 301 30.34 10.60 -11.29
N ALA A 302 30.08 10.80 -10.00
CA ALA A 302 29.01 10.16 -9.24
C ALA A 302 28.31 11.16 -8.29
N CYS A 303 27.13 10.83 -7.81
CA CYS A 303 26.31 11.69 -6.93
C CYS A 303 26.18 11.11 -5.51
N CYS A 304 26.40 11.94 -4.50
CA CYS A 304 26.04 11.65 -3.11
C CYS A 304 25.12 12.75 -2.59
N GLY A 305 23.82 12.46 -2.53
CA GLY A 305 22.83 13.51 -2.27
C GLY A 305 22.79 14.54 -3.41
N THR A 306 23.02 15.81 -3.08
CA THR A 306 23.09 16.94 -4.02
C THR A 306 24.52 17.26 -4.48
N GLN A 307 25.52 16.51 -4.00
CA GLN A 307 26.93 16.74 -4.31
C GLN A 307 27.47 15.74 -5.34
N GLY A 308 28.35 16.21 -6.22
CA GLY A 308 29.13 15.40 -7.15
C GLY A 308 30.45 14.97 -6.52
N TYR A 309 30.92 13.76 -6.83
CA TYR A 309 32.19 13.24 -6.32
C TYR A 309 32.87 12.30 -7.30
N ASN A 310 34.15 12.00 -7.05
CA ASN A 310 34.91 11.02 -7.80
C ASN A 310 34.73 9.61 -7.20
N ILE A 311 34.10 8.70 -7.94
CA ILE A 311 33.83 7.31 -7.52
C ILE A 311 35.09 6.48 -7.23
N ARG A 312 36.25 6.90 -7.73
CA ARG A 312 37.53 6.23 -7.46
C ARG A 312 38.05 6.54 -6.06
N THR A 313 37.85 7.77 -5.56
CA THR A 313 38.41 8.21 -4.27
C THR A 313 37.38 8.26 -3.15
N HIS A 314 36.12 8.53 -3.47
CA HIS A 314 35.06 8.68 -2.48
C HIS A 314 33.91 7.69 -2.72
N SER A 315 33.05 7.54 -1.72
CA SER A 315 31.80 6.81 -1.79
C SER A 315 30.75 7.50 -0.93
N CYS A 316 29.49 7.05 -1.01
CA CYS A 316 28.36 7.69 -0.35
C CYS A 316 27.76 6.81 0.73
N CYS A 317 27.60 7.34 1.95
CA CYS A 317 27.00 6.69 3.10
C CYS A 317 25.79 7.50 3.57
N ARG A 318 24.56 7.04 3.27
CA ARG A 318 23.30 7.75 3.62
C ARG A 318 23.33 9.26 3.30
N ARG A 319 23.83 9.63 2.12
CA ARG A 319 23.99 11.02 1.62
C ARG A 319 25.21 11.80 2.18
N THR A 320 26.04 11.16 3.00
CA THR A 320 27.32 11.73 3.43
C THR A 320 28.45 11.17 2.58
N LEU A 321 29.28 12.06 2.03
CA LEU A 321 30.46 11.67 1.27
C LEU A 321 31.59 11.24 2.21
N TYR A 322 32.30 10.17 1.87
CA TYR A 322 33.44 9.70 2.65
C TYR A 322 34.55 9.17 1.73
N ASN A 323 35.80 9.23 2.17
CA ASN A 323 36.93 8.73 1.40
C ASN A 323 36.96 7.20 1.49
N ARG A 324 36.76 6.51 0.38
CA ARG A 324 36.63 5.04 0.37
C ARG A 324 37.96 4.33 0.62
N ASN A 325 39.09 5.03 0.49
CA ASN A 325 40.41 4.46 0.73
C ASN A 325 40.73 4.44 2.23
N THR A 326 40.27 5.44 2.97
CA THR A 326 40.56 5.59 4.42
C THR A 326 39.38 5.31 5.33
N GLN A 327 38.16 5.11 4.81
CA GLN A 327 36.96 4.95 5.61
C GLN A 327 36.01 3.86 5.06
N LEU A 328 35.11 3.36 5.91
CA LEU A 328 34.07 2.36 5.65
C LEU A 328 32.69 2.91 6.01
N CYS A 329 31.65 2.50 5.29
CA CYS A 329 30.26 2.77 5.66
C CYS A 329 29.60 1.50 6.23
N CYS A 330 29.33 1.48 7.53
CA CYS A 330 28.67 0.37 8.24
C CYS A 330 27.24 0.78 8.63
N GLN A 331 26.23 0.32 7.87
CA GLN A 331 24.81 0.64 8.09
C GLN A 331 24.50 2.14 8.28
N GLY A 332 25.22 3.01 7.57
CA GLY A 332 25.03 4.47 7.66
C GLY A 332 25.96 5.20 8.62
N ARG A 333 26.79 4.47 9.39
CA ARG A 333 27.87 5.05 10.20
C ARG A 333 29.19 4.97 9.42
N ILE A 334 29.92 6.08 9.34
CA ILE A 334 31.25 6.13 8.71
C ILE A 334 32.30 5.81 9.77
N LEU A 335 33.19 4.86 9.49
CA LEU A 335 34.27 4.42 10.38
C LEU A 335 35.63 4.56 9.68
N PRO A 336 36.72 4.85 10.41
CA PRO A 336 38.07 4.82 9.84
C PRO A 336 38.47 3.39 9.48
N LYS A 337 39.17 3.23 8.34
CA LYS A 337 39.81 1.98 7.93
C LYS A 337 41.14 1.85 8.65
N SER A 338 41.39 0.69 9.22
CA SER A 338 42.66 0.32 9.83
C SER A 338 42.88 -1.20 9.71
N SER A 339 44.02 -1.68 10.20
CA SER A 339 44.26 -3.13 10.34
C SER A 339 43.25 -3.81 11.27
N THR A 340 42.68 -3.08 12.24
CA THR A 340 41.68 -3.58 13.20
C THR A 340 40.24 -3.39 12.72
N ILE A 341 39.99 -2.49 11.76
CA ILE A 341 38.66 -2.18 11.21
C ILE A 341 38.73 -2.20 9.69
N ASN A 342 38.38 -3.34 9.08
CA ASN A 342 38.41 -3.55 7.63
C ASN A 342 37.12 -4.19 7.06
N ALA A 343 36.19 -4.59 7.92
CA ALA A 343 34.87 -5.10 7.56
C ALA A 343 33.78 -4.56 8.49
N CYS A 344 32.50 -4.70 8.10
CA CYS A 344 31.35 -4.16 8.84
C CYS A 344 30.40 -5.25 9.32
N CYS A 345 30.04 -5.22 10.60
CA CYS A 345 28.99 -6.03 11.21
C CYS A 345 27.89 -5.13 11.76
N GLY A 346 26.80 -4.98 11.00
CA GLY A 346 25.80 -3.97 11.34
C GLY A 346 26.41 -2.56 11.29
N THR A 347 26.38 -1.84 12.41
CA THR A 347 27.00 -0.52 12.57
C THR A 347 28.46 -0.59 13.05
N GLN A 348 28.95 -1.76 13.45
CA GLN A 348 30.29 -1.93 14.00
C GLN A 348 31.32 -2.31 12.93
N GLY A 349 32.55 -1.83 13.11
CA GLY A 349 33.70 -2.19 12.29
C GLY A 349 34.51 -3.28 12.98
N TYR A 350 35.07 -4.21 12.22
CA TYR A 350 35.84 -5.33 12.77
C TYR A 350 36.96 -5.77 11.82
N ASN A 351 37.87 -6.58 12.33
CA ASN A 351 38.91 -7.24 11.54
C ASN A 351 38.42 -8.57 10.98
N ILE A 352 38.28 -8.68 9.66
CA ILE A 352 37.80 -9.87 8.94
C ILE A 352 38.65 -11.13 9.14
N ARG A 353 39.91 -10.98 9.56
CA ARG A 353 40.79 -12.10 9.86
C ARG A 353 40.44 -12.76 11.20
N THR A 354 40.01 -11.99 12.19
CA THR A 354 39.77 -12.51 13.56
C THR A 354 38.29 -12.68 13.88
N HIS A 355 37.41 -11.87 13.28
CA HIS A 355 35.98 -11.89 13.56
C HIS A 355 35.15 -12.12 12.30
N SER A 356 33.87 -12.45 12.50
CA SER A 356 32.86 -12.59 11.45
C SER A 356 31.48 -12.19 11.99
N CYS A 357 30.49 -12.12 11.10
CA CYS A 357 29.12 -11.75 11.45
C CYS A 357 28.20 -12.95 11.50
N CYS A 358 27.44 -13.07 12.58
CA CYS A 358 26.30 -13.96 12.71
C CYS A 358 25.02 -13.11 12.70
N GLY A 359 24.43 -12.91 11.52
CA GLY A 359 23.38 -11.91 11.34
C GLY A 359 23.93 -10.50 11.55
N ARG A 360 23.57 -9.86 12.68
CA ARG A 360 24.08 -8.53 13.07
C ARG A 360 25.05 -8.56 14.26
N THR A 361 25.34 -9.75 14.79
CA THR A 361 26.18 -9.92 15.97
C THR A 361 27.59 -10.31 15.54
N LEU A 362 28.59 -9.60 16.07
CA LEU A 362 30.00 -9.90 15.85
C LEU A 362 30.42 -11.10 16.71
N TYR A 363 31.21 -12.01 16.14
CA TYR A 363 31.78 -13.15 16.86
C TYR A 363 33.21 -13.42 16.44
N ASN A 364 34.02 -14.01 17.32
CA ASN A 364 35.40 -14.38 17.02
C ASN A 364 35.40 -15.68 16.22
N ARG A 365 35.83 -15.64 14.95
CA ARG A 365 35.75 -16.81 14.07
C ARG A 365 36.76 -17.90 14.42
N ASN A 366 37.79 -17.58 15.21
CA ASN A 366 38.80 -18.53 15.63
C ASN A 366 38.27 -19.41 16.76
N THR A 367 37.47 -18.85 17.67
CA THR A 367 36.96 -19.55 18.86
C THR A 367 35.47 -19.87 18.79
N GLN A 368 34.73 -19.36 17.82
CA GLN A 368 33.27 -19.52 17.74
C GLN A 368 32.78 -19.85 16.31
N LEU A 369 31.56 -20.35 16.22
CA LEU A 369 30.82 -20.73 15.01
C LEU A 369 29.47 -20.01 14.97
N CYS A 370 28.99 -19.66 13.78
CA CYS A 370 27.62 -19.19 13.58
C CYS A 370 26.76 -20.29 12.94
N CYS A 371 25.80 -20.83 13.68
CA CYS A 371 24.87 -21.85 13.23
C CYS A 371 23.46 -21.25 13.12
N GLN A 372 23.04 -20.88 11.90
CA GLN A 372 21.73 -20.27 11.60
C GLN A 372 21.35 -19.12 12.55
N GLY A 373 22.27 -18.19 12.79
CA GLY A 373 22.03 -17.02 13.65
C GLY A 373 22.36 -17.23 15.13
N ARG A 374 22.68 -18.45 15.56
CA ARG A 374 23.16 -18.76 16.92
C ARG A 374 24.68 -18.85 16.95
N ILE A 375 25.33 -18.16 17.88
CA ILE A 375 26.78 -18.22 18.08
C ILE A 375 27.10 -19.33 19.09
N LEU A 376 28.02 -20.23 18.73
CA LEU A 376 28.49 -21.34 19.56
C LEU A 376 29.99 -21.26 19.77
N THR A 377 30.47 -21.62 20.95
CA THR A 377 31.91 -21.77 21.21
C THR A 377 32.42 -23.07 20.57
N LYS A 378 33.55 -22.96 19.85
CA LYS A 378 34.23 -24.11 19.25
C LYS A 378 34.88 -24.96 20.34
N SER A 379 34.78 -26.27 20.17
CA SER A 379 35.46 -27.26 21.00
C SER A 379 35.72 -28.53 20.19
N SER A 380 36.40 -29.51 20.77
CA SER A 380 36.52 -30.85 20.17
C SER A 380 35.14 -31.49 19.93
N ALA A 381 34.14 -31.16 20.76
CA ALA A 381 32.77 -31.62 20.61
C ALA A 381 31.94 -30.81 19.59
N ILE A 382 32.33 -29.56 19.29
CA ILE A 382 31.57 -28.64 18.44
C ILE A 382 32.51 -27.94 17.45
N ASN A 383 32.56 -28.45 16.21
CA ASN A 383 33.39 -27.89 15.13
C ASN A 383 32.65 -27.72 13.79
N ALA A 384 31.39 -28.17 13.69
CA ALA A 384 30.52 -27.98 12.53
C ALA A 384 29.08 -27.64 12.96
N CYS A 385 28.26 -27.13 12.02
CA CYS A 385 26.88 -26.72 12.27
C CYS A 385 25.87 -27.60 11.50
N CYS A 386 24.82 -28.06 12.16
CA CYS A 386 23.64 -28.67 11.55
C CYS A 386 22.41 -27.90 12.00
N GLY A 387 21.89 -27.02 11.14
CA GLY A 387 20.87 -26.06 11.55
C GLY A 387 21.40 -25.08 12.60
N THR A 388 20.74 -25.02 13.76
CA THR A 388 21.12 -24.21 14.93
C THR A 388 22.04 -24.96 15.93
N GLN A 389 22.26 -26.26 15.71
CA GLN A 389 23.04 -27.13 16.58
C GLN A 389 24.49 -27.24 16.09
N GLY A 390 25.41 -27.29 17.05
CA GLY A 390 26.82 -27.56 16.82
C GLY A 390 27.13 -29.04 17.04
N TYR A 391 28.05 -29.60 16.27
CA TYR A 391 28.42 -31.01 16.36
C TYR A 391 29.89 -31.25 16.01
N ASN A 392 30.39 -32.44 16.34
CA ASN A 392 31.71 -32.91 15.92
C ASN A 392 31.62 -33.63 14.57
N ILE A 393 32.23 -33.05 13.53
CA ILE A 393 32.26 -33.56 12.16
C ILE A 393 32.93 -34.93 11.98
N ARG A 394 33.74 -35.35 12.97
CA ARG A 394 34.38 -36.68 12.97
C ARG A 394 33.38 -37.78 13.33
N THR A 395 32.46 -37.53 14.25
CA THR A 395 31.51 -38.53 14.76
C THR A 395 30.12 -38.41 14.14
N ASN A 396 29.70 -37.20 13.77
CA ASN A 396 28.37 -36.92 13.28
C ASN A 396 28.39 -36.23 11.92
N SER A 397 27.25 -36.24 11.25
CA SER A 397 26.99 -35.52 10.00
C SER A 397 25.56 -34.97 10.00
N CYS A 398 25.24 -34.09 9.05
CA CYS A 398 23.94 -33.44 8.96
C CYS A 398 23.13 -33.95 7.77
N CYS A 399 21.91 -34.42 8.03
CA CYS A 399 20.93 -34.82 7.01
C CYS A 399 19.81 -33.79 6.98
N GLY A 400 19.94 -32.78 6.11
CA GLY A 400 19.03 -31.63 6.09
C GLY A 400 19.23 -30.73 7.31
N ARG A 401 18.43 -30.91 8.37
CA ARG A 401 18.56 -30.23 9.67
C ARG A 401 18.73 -31.18 10.85
N THR A 402 18.81 -32.48 10.59
CA THR A 402 18.88 -33.52 11.62
C THR A 402 20.29 -34.07 11.70
N LEU A 403 20.82 -34.12 12.92
CA LEU A 403 22.10 -34.75 13.24
C LEU A 403 21.98 -36.26 13.23
N TYR A 404 22.99 -36.93 12.67
CA TYR A 404 23.09 -38.38 12.67
C TYR A 404 24.53 -38.84 12.85
N ASN A 405 24.72 -40.01 13.44
CA ASN A 405 26.03 -40.59 13.65
C ASN A 405 26.57 -41.12 12.32
N ARG A 406 27.64 -40.51 11.79
CA ARG A 406 28.14 -40.87 10.45
C ARG A 406 28.81 -42.25 10.41
N ASN A 407 29.18 -42.80 11.56
CA ASN A 407 29.83 -44.11 11.66
C ASN A 407 28.81 -45.24 11.58
N THR A 408 27.61 -45.05 12.12
CA THR A 408 26.56 -46.09 12.17
C THR A 408 25.40 -45.84 11.22
N GLN A 409 25.24 -44.63 10.70
CA GLN A 409 24.09 -44.21 9.90
C GLN A 409 24.51 -43.53 8.59
N LEU A 410 23.58 -43.44 7.65
CA LEU A 410 23.72 -42.86 6.32
C LEU A 410 22.48 -42.01 5.99
N CYS A 411 22.66 -40.92 5.24
CA CYS A 411 21.59 -40.01 4.84
C CYS A 411 21.23 -40.25 3.37
N CYS A 412 20.01 -40.72 3.11
CA CYS A 412 19.47 -40.93 1.77
C CYS A 412 18.39 -39.89 1.45
N TYR A 413 18.73 -38.88 0.65
CA TYR A 413 17.80 -37.82 0.20
C TYR A 413 16.93 -37.25 1.34
N GLY A 414 17.56 -36.92 2.47
CA GLY A 414 16.88 -36.33 3.63
C GLY A 414 16.29 -37.32 4.64
N ARG A 415 16.45 -38.63 4.45
CA ARG A 415 16.08 -39.65 5.45
C ARG A 415 17.31 -40.37 5.98
N ILE A 416 17.36 -40.55 7.30
CA ILE A 416 18.47 -41.23 8.00
C ILE A 416 18.15 -42.74 8.07
N HIS A 417 19.14 -43.55 7.74
CA HIS A 417 19.07 -45.02 7.81
C HIS A 417 20.31 -45.57 8.50
N SER A 418 20.24 -46.77 9.08
CA SER A 418 21.42 -47.47 9.60
C SER A 418 22.29 -48.00 8.45
N LYS A 419 23.62 -47.92 8.61
CA LYS A 419 24.61 -48.48 7.66
C LYS A 419 24.64 -50.00 7.65
N THR A 420 24.28 -50.62 8.77
CA THR A 420 24.27 -52.08 8.93
C THR A 420 22.90 -52.49 9.46
N LEU A 421 22.34 -53.55 8.90
CA LEU A 421 21.15 -54.23 9.42
C LEU A 421 21.41 -55.74 9.35
N LEU A 422 21.30 -56.45 10.48
CA LEU A 422 21.55 -57.89 10.57
C LEU A 422 22.93 -58.29 9.99
N GLY A 423 23.98 -57.53 10.31
CA GLY A 423 25.36 -57.77 9.84
C GLY A 423 25.62 -57.43 8.36
N LYS A 424 24.62 -56.92 7.62
CA LYS A 424 24.76 -56.64 6.18
C LYS A 424 24.83 -55.13 5.89
N THR A 425 25.75 -54.74 5.01
CA THR A 425 25.96 -53.35 4.59
C THR A 425 24.80 -52.82 3.74
N ARG A 426 24.34 -51.62 4.08
CA ARG A 426 23.28 -50.89 3.36
C ARG A 426 23.85 -49.71 2.60
N LEU A 427 23.29 -49.46 1.41
CA LEU A 427 23.58 -48.29 0.58
C LEU A 427 22.30 -47.51 0.27
N CYS A 428 22.43 -46.26 -0.17
CA CYS A 428 21.30 -45.45 -0.59
C CYS A 428 20.77 -45.85 -1.96
N CYS A 429 19.44 -45.91 -2.07
CA CYS A 429 18.70 -45.98 -3.32
C CYS A 429 17.56 -44.97 -3.30
N GLY A 430 17.80 -43.78 -3.85
CA GLY A 430 16.86 -42.67 -3.67
C GLY A 430 16.66 -42.37 -2.18
N ARG A 431 15.42 -42.15 -1.73
CA ARG A 431 15.09 -41.90 -0.31
C ARG A 431 15.17 -43.14 0.60
N SER A 432 15.30 -44.32 0.02
CA SER A 432 15.35 -45.60 0.73
C SER A 432 16.80 -46.09 0.86
N SER A 433 17.04 -47.03 1.78
CA SER A 433 18.30 -47.76 1.85
C SER A 433 18.05 -49.25 1.60
N TYR A 434 18.99 -49.91 0.95
CA TYR A 434 18.88 -51.31 0.54
C TYR A 434 20.13 -52.10 0.90
N THR A 435 19.98 -53.41 1.10
CA THR A 435 21.08 -54.31 1.45
C THR A 435 21.67 -54.91 0.18
N THR A 436 22.96 -54.69 -0.07
CA THR A 436 23.60 -55.04 -1.36
C THR A 436 23.62 -56.54 -1.66
N THR A 437 23.57 -57.39 -0.62
CA THR A 437 23.59 -58.85 -0.77
C THR A 437 22.24 -59.40 -1.22
N THR A 438 21.12 -58.84 -0.78
CA THR A 438 19.76 -59.37 -1.04
C THR A 438 18.95 -58.49 -1.99
N GLN A 439 19.36 -57.25 -2.23
CA GLN A 439 18.60 -56.25 -2.96
C GLN A 439 19.47 -55.48 -3.96
N ARG A 440 18.82 -54.88 -4.95
CA ARG A 440 19.43 -54.06 -5.99
C ARG A 440 18.67 -52.73 -6.12
N CYS A 441 19.42 -51.65 -6.35
CA CYS A 441 18.86 -50.34 -6.65
C CYS A 441 18.73 -50.13 -8.16
N CYS A 442 17.56 -49.67 -8.61
CA CYS A 442 17.29 -49.26 -9.98
C CYS A 442 16.55 -47.93 -10.02
N GLY A 443 17.21 -46.89 -10.54
CA GLY A 443 16.62 -45.55 -10.72
C GLY A 443 15.91 -45.00 -9.47
N GLY A 444 16.48 -45.26 -8.27
CA GLY A 444 15.93 -44.82 -6.99
C GLY A 444 14.86 -45.73 -6.36
N ARG A 445 14.59 -46.91 -6.95
CA ARG A 445 13.71 -47.96 -6.40
C ARG A 445 14.49 -49.21 -6.03
N VAL A 446 14.10 -49.84 -4.93
CA VAL A 446 14.74 -51.04 -4.38
C VAL A 446 13.99 -52.28 -4.85
N TYR A 447 14.72 -53.26 -5.36
CA TYR A 447 14.20 -54.54 -5.80
C TYR A 447 14.94 -55.69 -5.12
N THR A 448 14.32 -56.86 -5.03
CA THR A 448 14.99 -58.10 -4.59
C THR A 448 15.98 -58.56 -5.67
N ARG A 449 17.11 -59.11 -5.23
CA ARG A 449 18.18 -59.56 -6.11
C ARG A 449 17.80 -60.92 -6.71
N ASN A 450 17.80 -61.00 -8.04
CA ASN A 450 17.65 -62.23 -8.81
C ASN A 450 18.82 -62.31 -9.80
N SER A 451 19.41 -63.50 -9.97
CA SER A 451 20.57 -63.78 -10.84
C SER A 451 20.35 -63.35 -12.30
N TYR A 452 19.10 -63.25 -12.75
CA TYR A 452 18.75 -62.91 -14.14
C TYR A 452 18.23 -61.48 -14.33
N SER A 453 17.93 -60.74 -13.25
CA SER A 453 17.30 -59.42 -13.34
C SER A 453 18.31 -58.28 -13.31
N LEU A 454 18.55 -57.61 -14.45
CA LEU A 454 19.42 -56.44 -14.57
C LEU A 454 18.64 -55.13 -14.59
N CYS A 455 19.35 -54.02 -14.44
CA CYS A 455 18.74 -52.70 -14.35
C CYS A 455 18.65 -52.01 -15.71
N CYS A 456 17.48 -51.47 -16.04
CA CYS A 456 17.28 -50.58 -17.18
C CYS A 456 16.57 -49.32 -16.71
N GLY A 457 17.34 -48.27 -16.43
CA GLY A 457 16.81 -47.00 -15.90
C GLY A 457 16.19 -47.18 -14.52
N THR A 458 14.86 -47.13 -14.44
CA THR A 458 14.08 -47.26 -13.19
C THR A 458 13.46 -48.65 -13.00
N ARG A 459 13.62 -49.58 -13.95
CA ARG A 459 12.98 -50.91 -13.93
C ARG A 459 14.01 -52.04 -14.00
N LEU A 460 13.58 -53.23 -13.54
CA LEU A 460 14.31 -54.48 -13.77
C LEU A 460 13.88 -55.11 -15.10
N TYR A 461 14.82 -55.75 -15.79
CA TYR A 461 14.55 -56.62 -16.93
C TYR A 461 15.26 -57.96 -16.77
N ASN A 462 14.68 -59.02 -17.32
CA ASN A 462 15.30 -60.34 -17.30
C ASN A 462 16.26 -60.50 -18.48
N ARG A 463 17.57 -60.54 -18.20
CA ARG A 463 18.64 -60.70 -19.21
C ARG A 463 18.45 -61.90 -20.13
N ARG A 464 17.74 -62.95 -19.69
CA ARG A 464 17.53 -64.17 -20.51
C ARG A 464 16.57 -63.95 -21.67
N VAL A 465 15.60 -63.05 -21.52
CA VAL A 465 14.50 -62.87 -22.50
C VAL A 465 14.33 -61.42 -22.93
N GLN A 466 14.99 -60.48 -22.24
CA GLN A 466 14.86 -59.04 -22.46
C GLN A 466 16.24 -58.38 -22.52
N GLY A 467 16.32 -57.30 -23.29
CA GLY A 467 17.46 -56.38 -23.36
C GLY A 467 17.11 -55.00 -22.80
N CYS A 468 18.13 -54.18 -22.54
CA CYS A 468 17.97 -52.78 -22.16
C CYS A 468 18.52 -51.87 -23.26
N CYS A 469 17.65 -51.11 -23.89
CA CYS A 469 18.02 -50.13 -24.88
C CYS A 469 18.32 -48.80 -24.19
N ARG A 470 19.58 -48.36 -24.32
CA ARG A 470 20.07 -47.03 -23.89
C ARG A 470 19.79 -46.69 -22.42
N GLY A 471 19.78 -47.69 -21.55
CA GLY A 471 19.56 -47.47 -20.12
C GLY A 471 18.16 -46.94 -19.76
N ARG A 472 17.19 -47.00 -20.68
CA ARG A 472 15.84 -46.43 -20.47
C ARG A 472 14.69 -47.38 -20.83
N SER A 473 14.80 -48.11 -21.94
CA SER A 473 13.69 -48.90 -22.47
C SER A 473 14.03 -50.39 -22.45
N VAL A 474 13.19 -51.20 -21.81
CA VAL A 474 13.29 -52.66 -21.83
C VAL A 474 12.62 -53.19 -23.09
N TYR A 475 13.23 -54.16 -23.77
CA TYR A 475 12.68 -54.79 -24.96
C TYR A 475 12.86 -56.31 -24.92
N THR A 476 12.03 -57.05 -25.64
CA THR A 476 12.08 -58.52 -25.68
C THR A 476 13.03 -59.00 -26.78
N LEU A 477 13.98 -59.87 -26.45
CA LEU A 477 15.04 -60.30 -27.37
C LEU A 477 14.52 -61.10 -28.56
N THR A 478 13.40 -61.81 -28.42
CA THR A 478 12.82 -62.64 -29.49
C THR A 478 12.07 -61.83 -30.54
N SER A 479 11.53 -60.65 -30.18
CA SER A 479 10.64 -59.88 -31.06
C SER A 479 11.11 -58.45 -31.34
N GLN A 480 12.16 -57.98 -30.67
CA GLN A 480 12.59 -56.58 -30.72
C GLN A 480 14.12 -56.45 -30.67
N LYS A 481 14.64 -55.36 -31.25
CA LYS A 481 16.06 -54.98 -31.17
C LYS A 481 16.23 -53.50 -30.83
N CYS A 482 17.41 -53.14 -30.33
CA CYS A 482 17.75 -51.75 -29.97
C CYS A 482 18.51 -51.07 -31.11
N CYS A 483 17.98 -49.96 -31.62
CA CYS A 483 18.61 -49.13 -32.64
C CYS A 483 18.88 -47.70 -32.13
N THR A 484 19.48 -46.88 -32.98
CA THR A 484 19.87 -45.48 -32.71
C THR A 484 18.70 -44.51 -32.44
N LYS A 485 17.45 -44.89 -32.71
CA LYS A 485 16.26 -44.07 -32.35
C LYS A 485 15.39 -44.71 -31.26
N GLY A 486 15.71 -45.92 -30.82
CA GLY A 486 14.96 -46.62 -29.77
C GLY A 486 14.80 -48.11 -30.07
N VAL A 487 13.82 -48.72 -29.40
CA VAL A 487 13.45 -50.12 -29.58
C VAL A 487 12.54 -50.26 -30.80
N ILE A 488 12.85 -51.19 -31.69
CA ILE A 488 12.02 -51.52 -32.87
C ILE A 488 11.76 -53.02 -32.94
N PRO A 489 10.74 -53.50 -33.70
CA PRO A 489 10.56 -54.92 -33.97
C PRO A 489 11.80 -55.55 -34.64
N SER A 490 12.07 -56.83 -34.35
CA SER A 490 13.26 -57.54 -34.84
C SER A 490 13.35 -57.56 -36.38
N TRP A 491 12.20 -57.63 -37.06
CA TRP A 491 12.07 -57.63 -38.53
C TRP A 491 12.32 -56.25 -39.17
N ALA A 492 12.24 -55.14 -38.44
CA ALA A 492 12.40 -53.80 -38.99
C ALA A 492 13.89 -53.40 -39.07
N SER A 493 14.34 -52.74 -40.13
CA SER A 493 15.76 -52.34 -40.28
C SER A 493 16.13 -51.13 -39.40
N CYS A 494 17.33 -51.15 -38.77
CA CYS A 494 17.85 -49.99 -38.06
C CYS A 494 18.36 -48.96 -39.08
N TYR A 495 17.62 -47.88 -39.32
CA TYR A 495 18.11 -46.80 -40.18
C TYR A 495 19.03 -45.85 -39.39
N CYS A 496 20.26 -45.70 -39.87
CA CYS A 496 21.16 -44.61 -39.49
C CYS A 496 20.86 -43.41 -40.42
N ASP A 497 20.92 -42.18 -39.90
CA ASP A 497 20.55 -40.97 -40.63
C ASP A 497 21.52 -40.59 -41.78
N ASN A 498 22.35 -41.50 -42.30
CA ASN A 498 23.24 -41.26 -43.45
C ASN A 498 23.34 -42.48 -44.38
N GLY A 499 22.45 -42.56 -45.38
CA GLY A 499 22.64 -43.20 -46.71
C GLY A 499 22.93 -44.71 -46.80
N PRO A 500 22.69 -45.35 -47.97
CA PRO A 500 22.88 -46.79 -48.14
C PRO A 500 24.35 -47.12 -48.44
N PHE A 501 24.84 -48.27 -47.97
CA PHE A 501 26.02 -48.91 -48.57
C PHE A 501 25.68 -50.31 -49.09
N ILE A 502 26.17 -50.49 -50.31
CA ILE A 502 26.08 -51.58 -51.27
C ILE A 502 26.66 -52.88 -50.70
N SER A 503 26.04 -54.00 -51.07
CA SER A 503 26.62 -55.33 -50.90
C SER A 503 27.90 -55.47 -51.72
N LEU A 504 28.99 -55.87 -51.10
CA LEU A 504 30.05 -56.58 -51.80
C LEU A 504 30.38 -57.83 -50.97
N GLY A 505 30.09 -59.00 -51.57
CA GLY A 505 30.74 -60.25 -51.19
C GLY A 505 32.23 -60.20 -51.57
N ILE A 506 33.07 -60.89 -50.84
CA ILE A 506 33.35 -62.34 -50.83
C ILE A 506 33.86 -62.67 -49.42
#